data_AF-A0A918QEV7-F1
#
_entry.id   AF-A0A918QEV7-F1
#
_cell.length_a   1.000
_cell.length_b   1.000
_cell.length_c   1.000
_cell.angle_alpha   90.00
_cell.angle_beta   90.00
_cell.angle_gamma   90.00
#
_symmetry.space_group_name_H-M   'P 1'
#
loop_
_entity.id
_entity.type
_entity.pdbx_description
1 polymer ?
#
loop_
_entity_poly.entity_id
_entity_poly.type
_entity_poly.pdbx_seq_one_letter_code
_entity_poly.pdbx_strand_id
1 'polypeptide(L)'
;MWVQNDHRTVTEAGAEVKRRESRDLPPGRLRLASPYDTAARYGLKQGSWWTGYKIHISDSCDDPDEQDSAAGDQALIPGADGPPPRLITNIATTDATVTDAEMTEPVHHMLAARDLLPDEHFPDSGYASAELIVGMRKNFGVTLVIPVLMNSSPQARAGAGFDRTAFAIDWDKRQATCPRGDTSTWWSPATPRGTEAIVIKFGKETCRPCTVRDQCTRSKTGGRALSATPRAARSPRPGPPPAGR
;
A
#
# COMPACT_ATOMS: atom_id res chain seq x y z
N MET A 1 -33.48 -2.72 11.50
CA MET A 1 -32.89 -4.01 11.09
C MET A 1 -32.78 -4.01 9.57
N TRP A 2 -31.65 -4.41 8.99
CA TRP A 2 -31.42 -4.26 7.54
C TRP A 2 -31.73 -5.55 6.79
N VAL A 3 -32.50 -5.45 5.70
CA VAL A 3 -32.86 -6.62 4.86
C VAL A 3 -31.63 -7.36 4.32
N GLN A 4 -30.53 -6.65 4.04
CA GLN A 4 -29.25 -7.24 3.61
C GLN A 4 -28.58 -8.16 4.66
N ASN A 5 -29.06 -8.13 5.92
CA ASN A 5 -28.54 -8.97 6.99
C ASN A 5 -29.33 -10.28 7.12
N ASP A 6 -30.27 -10.55 6.22
CA ASP A 6 -31.13 -11.71 6.26
C ASP A 6 -31.12 -12.44 4.89
N HIS A 7 -31.42 -13.73 4.92
CA HIS A 7 -31.81 -14.54 3.76
C HIS A 7 -33.31 -14.73 3.81
N ARG A 8 -33.95 -14.66 2.65
CA ARG A 8 -35.37 -15.02 2.50
C ARG A 8 -35.46 -16.22 1.57
N THR A 9 -35.91 -17.34 2.10
CA THR A 9 -36.19 -18.55 1.32
C THR A 9 -37.69 -18.68 1.18
N VAL A 10 -38.20 -18.81 -0.05
CA VAL A 10 -39.63 -19.03 -0.31
C VAL A 10 -39.79 -20.46 -0.84
N THR A 11 -40.62 -21.24 -0.16
CA THR A 11 -40.97 -22.62 -0.53
C THR A 11 -42.48 -22.75 -0.66
N GLU A 12 -42.97 -23.88 -1.20
CA GLU A 12 -44.42 -24.17 -1.25
C GLU A 12 -45.07 -24.22 0.15
N ALA A 13 -44.28 -24.51 1.20
CA ALA A 13 -44.73 -24.53 2.60
C ALA A 13 -44.72 -23.15 3.29
N GLY A 14 -44.24 -22.09 2.62
CA GLY A 14 -44.17 -20.73 3.15
C GLY A 14 -42.82 -20.04 2.97
N ALA A 15 -42.71 -18.83 3.55
CA ALA A 15 -41.49 -18.03 3.53
C ALA A 15 -40.75 -18.06 4.87
N GLU A 16 -39.47 -18.40 4.84
CA GLU A 16 -38.56 -18.36 6.00
C GLU A 16 -37.60 -17.17 5.85
N VAL A 17 -37.39 -16.43 6.95
CA VAL A 17 -36.38 -15.37 7.03
C VAL A 17 -35.34 -15.77 8.07
N LYS A 18 -34.09 -15.89 7.64
CA LYS A 18 -32.97 -16.27 8.51
C LYS A 18 -31.90 -15.20 8.51
N ARG A 19 -31.46 -14.79 9.70
CA ARG A 19 -30.36 -13.84 9.85
C ARG A 19 -29.05 -14.42 9.35
N ARG A 20 -28.31 -13.63 8.58
CA ARG A 20 -26.95 -13.94 8.11
C ARG A 20 -25.96 -13.89 9.27
N GLU A 21 -25.07 -14.86 9.30
CA GLU A 21 -23.97 -14.96 10.26
C GLU A 21 -22.74 -14.16 9.79
N SER A 22 -21.78 -13.91 10.69
CA SER A 22 -20.62 -13.03 10.44
C SER A 22 -19.87 -13.30 9.13
N ARG A 23 -19.71 -14.58 8.73
CA ARG A 23 -19.01 -14.98 7.49
C ARG A 23 -19.85 -14.85 6.21
N ASP A 24 -21.15 -14.64 6.35
CA ASP A 24 -22.15 -14.61 5.27
C ASP A 24 -22.74 -13.20 5.07
N LEU A 25 -22.25 -12.22 5.83
CA LEU A 25 -22.60 -10.82 5.65
C LEU A 25 -21.97 -10.26 4.36
N PRO A 26 -22.65 -9.30 3.70
CA PRO A 26 -22.07 -8.63 2.53
C PRO A 26 -20.69 -8.01 2.84
N PRO A 27 -19.82 -7.87 1.83
CA PRO A 27 -18.55 -7.16 1.98
C PRO A 27 -18.76 -5.77 2.58
N GLY A 28 -17.82 -5.31 3.41
CA GLY A 28 -17.93 -4.04 4.13
C GLY A 28 -18.28 -2.83 3.27
N ARG A 29 -17.84 -2.81 1.99
CA ARG A 29 -18.14 -1.72 1.04
C ARG A 29 -19.60 -1.64 0.60
N LEU A 30 -20.33 -2.76 0.69
CA LEU A 30 -21.74 -2.87 0.30
C LEU A 30 -22.66 -2.89 1.50
N ARG A 31 -22.13 -3.26 2.67
CA ARG A 31 -22.90 -3.47 3.88
C ARG A 31 -23.27 -2.13 4.53
N LEU A 32 -24.56 -1.81 4.55
CA LEU A 32 -25.10 -0.71 5.37
C LEU A 32 -24.75 -0.90 6.84
N ALA A 33 -24.14 0.12 7.43
CA ALA A 33 -23.61 0.09 8.80
C ALA A 33 -24.33 1.04 9.77
N SER A 34 -25.01 2.09 9.26
CA SER A 34 -25.72 3.08 10.09
C SER A 34 -27.15 3.31 9.59
N PRO A 35 -28.19 3.18 10.45
CA PRO A 35 -29.59 3.40 10.05
C PRO A 35 -29.90 4.85 9.66
N TYR A 36 -29.03 5.79 10.08
CA TYR A 36 -29.20 7.21 9.85
C TYR A 36 -28.38 7.72 8.66
N ASP A 37 -27.37 6.97 8.23
CA ASP A 37 -26.49 7.34 7.13
C ASP A 37 -26.18 6.09 6.29
N THR A 38 -26.82 6.00 5.12
CA THR A 38 -26.67 4.88 4.21
C THR A 38 -25.36 4.91 3.42
N ALA A 39 -24.58 5.99 3.48
CA ALA A 39 -23.25 6.08 2.89
C ALA A 39 -22.14 5.69 3.89
N ALA A 40 -22.39 5.77 5.21
CA ALA A 40 -21.44 5.32 6.21
C ALA A 40 -21.05 3.83 6.04
N ARG A 41 -19.74 3.55 6.12
CA ARG A 41 -19.17 2.20 6.00
C ARG A 41 -18.41 1.80 7.25
N TYR A 42 -18.29 0.50 7.47
CA TYR A 42 -17.42 -0.03 8.51
C TYR A 42 -15.95 0.01 8.05
N GLY A 43 -15.09 0.63 8.84
CA GLY A 43 -13.65 0.71 8.65
C GLY A 43 -12.87 -0.06 9.71
N LEU A 44 -11.71 -0.58 9.32
CA LEU A 44 -10.72 -1.18 10.22
C LEU A 44 -9.32 -0.72 9.78
N LYS A 45 -8.56 -0.13 10.70
CA LYS A 45 -7.18 0.31 10.46
C LYS A 45 -6.38 0.14 11.75
N GLN A 46 -5.28 -0.59 11.67
CA GLN A 46 -4.34 -0.82 12.79
C GLN A 46 -5.00 -1.28 14.10
N GLY A 47 -6.05 -2.10 14.02
CA GLY A 47 -6.76 -2.63 15.19
C GLY A 47 -7.87 -1.70 15.72
N SER A 48 -7.98 -0.48 15.22
CA SER A 48 -9.11 0.41 15.48
C SER A 48 -10.21 0.18 14.43
N TRP A 49 -11.46 0.17 14.88
CA TRP A 49 -12.64 0.07 14.03
C TRP A 49 -13.58 1.25 14.22
N TRP A 50 -14.29 1.62 13.16
CA TRP A 50 -15.27 2.69 13.19
C TRP A 50 -16.37 2.45 12.15
N THR A 51 -17.50 3.16 12.29
CA THR A 51 -18.53 3.27 11.26
C THR A 51 -18.58 4.72 10.82
N GLY A 52 -18.36 4.98 9.53
CA GLY A 52 -18.35 6.33 8.98
C GLY A 52 -17.47 6.42 7.73
N TYR A 53 -16.58 7.40 7.74
CA TYR A 53 -15.76 7.82 6.61
C TYR A 53 -14.27 7.83 6.97
N LYS A 54 -13.43 8.06 5.97
CA LYS A 54 -12.03 8.47 6.15
C LYS A 54 -11.86 9.88 5.62
N ILE A 55 -10.95 10.62 6.24
CA ILE A 55 -10.45 11.87 5.72
C ILE A 55 -8.99 11.69 5.34
N HIS A 56 -8.62 12.21 4.18
CA HIS A 56 -7.27 12.26 3.64
C HIS A 56 -6.88 13.74 3.60
N ILE A 57 -5.83 14.09 4.33
CA ILE A 57 -5.38 15.47 4.48
C ILE A 57 -4.00 15.58 3.84
N SER A 58 -3.79 16.63 3.06
CA SER A 58 -2.46 17.06 2.62
C SER A 58 -2.21 18.46 3.15
N ASP A 59 -1.03 18.67 3.72
CA ASP A 59 -0.55 19.93 4.23
C ASP A 59 0.81 20.29 3.62
N SER A 60 1.19 21.57 3.73
CA SER A 60 2.54 22.01 3.41
C SER A 60 3.50 21.62 4.54
N CYS A 61 4.70 21.21 4.16
CA CYS A 61 5.81 20.97 5.06
C CYS A 61 6.85 22.08 4.89
N ASP A 62 7.49 22.46 5.99
CA ASP A 62 8.62 23.39 5.98
C ASP A 62 9.86 22.70 5.39
N ASP A 63 10.71 23.46 4.71
CA ASP A 63 12.03 22.97 4.33
C ASP A 63 12.85 22.76 5.62
N PRO A 64 13.40 21.55 5.88
CA PRO A 64 14.23 21.32 7.07
C PRO A 64 15.44 22.26 7.15
N ASP A 65 15.93 22.79 6.03
CA ASP A 65 17.08 23.70 5.99
C ASP A 65 16.72 25.15 6.37
N GLU A 66 15.42 25.51 6.43
CA GLU A 66 14.94 26.86 6.79
C GLU A 66 14.66 27.03 8.30
N GLN A 67 14.83 25.98 9.10
CA GLN A 67 14.40 25.95 10.51
C GLN A 67 15.31 26.69 11.50
N ASP A 68 16.44 27.27 11.06
CA ASP A 68 17.50 27.78 11.95
C ASP A 68 17.77 29.30 11.91
N SER A 69 16.86 30.13 11.39
CA SER A 69 17.12 31.58 11.29
C SER A 69 16.02 32.50 11.83
N ALA A 70 15.50 32.22 13.03
CA ALA A 70 14.51 33.12 13.65
C ALA A 70 14.46 33.07 15.19
N ALA A 71 15.60 33.23 15.85
CA ALA A 71 15.64 33.54 17.30
C ALA A 71 16.01 35.02 17.47
N GLY A 72 15.13 35.91 17.04
CA GLY A 72 15.21 37.36 17.27
C GLY A 72 13.91 37.87 17.87
N ASP A 73 13.97 38.47 19.05
CA ASP A 73 12.86 38.80 19.96
C ASP A 73 11.98 39.99 19.49
N GLN A 74 11.67 40.11 18.18
CA GLN A 74 11.03 41.30 17.59
C GLN A 74 9.89 41.06 16.58
N ALA A 75 9.26 39.90 16.54
CA ALA A 75 8.12 39.69 15.62
C ALA A 75 6.78 40.16 16.25
N LEU A 76 6.26 41.30 15.81
CA LEU A 76 4.93 41.84 16.16
C LEU A 76 3.76 41.07 15.50
N ILE A 77 4.03 40.12 14.61
CA ILE A 77 3.05 39.22 13.96
C ILE A 77 3.63 37.80 13.93
N PRO A 78 2.90 36.76 14.39
CA PRO A 78 3.31 35.36 14.21
C PRO A 78 3.53 35.06 12.72
N GLY A 79 4.75 34.69 12.33
CA GLY A 79 5.14 34.38 10.94
C GLY A 79 5.68 35.55 10.11
N ALA A 80 5.89 36.74 10.69
CA ALA A 80 6.58 37.83 9.97
C ALA A 80 8.10 37.61 9.87
N ASP A 81 8.70 36.99 10.90
CA ASP A 81 10.14 36.68 10.97
C ASP A 81 10.40 35.20 11.29
N GLY A 82 9.40 34.32 11.22
CA GLY A 82 9.49 32.88 11.53
C GLY A 82 9.13 32.00 10.33
N PRO A 83 9.28 30.66 10.42
CA PRO A 83 8.91 29.77 9.33
C PRO A 83 7.44 29.98 8.94
N PRO A 84 7.11 29.89 7.64
CA PRO A 84 5.76 30.13 7.16
C PRO A 84 4.75 29.19 7.84
N PRO A 85 3.48 29.61 8.03
CA PRO A 85 2.48 28.73 8.62
C PRO A 85 2.25 27.51 7.73
N ARG A 86 2.15 26.32 8.34
CA ARG A 86 1.73 25.11 7.63
C ARG A 86 0.27 25.23 7.20
N LEU A 87 0.01 25.02 5.92
CA LEU A 87 -1.31 25.16 5.32
C LEU A 87 -1.85 23.79 4.91
N ILE A 88 -3.09 23.50 5.26
CA ILE A 88 -3.81 22.37 4.67
C ILE A 88 -4.14 22.72 3.22
N THR A 89 -3.53 22.01 2.29
CA THR A 89 -3.70 22.21 0.84
C THR A 89 -4.82 21.35 0.26
N ASN A 90 -5.14 20.22 0.91
CA ASN A 90 -6.21 19.34 0.47
C ASN A 90 -6.90 18.60 1.61
N ILE A 91 -8.22 18.43 1.48
CA ILE A 91 -9.01 17.50 2.29
C ILE A 91 -9.90 16.71 1.34
N ALA A 92 -9.84 15.38 1.42
CA ALA A 92 -10.73 14.48 0.70
C ALA A 92 -11.41 13.52 1.68
N THR A 93 -12.74 13.43 1.60
CA THR A 93 -13.53 12.51 2.42
C THR A 93 -14.00 11.33 1.58
N THR A 94 -13.81 10.11 2.07
CA THR A 94 -14.20 8.88 1.37
C THR A 94 -14.93 7.92 2.29
N ASP A 95 -15.60 6.94 1.70
CA ASP A 95 -16.06 5.76 2.42
C ASP A 95 -14.91 5.13 3.23
N ALA A 96 -15.20 4.62 4.43
CA ALA A 96 -14.19 4.03 5.31
C ALA A 96 -13.47 2.81 4.71
N THR A 97 -14.02 2.23 3.64
CA THR A 97 -13.46 1.05 2.95
C THR A 97 -12.42 1.39 1.88
N VAL A 98 -12.32 2.66 1.46
CA VAL A 98 -11.29 3.09 0.51
C VAL A 98 -9.93 2.96 1.18
N THR A 99 -8.99 2.32 0.50
CA THR A 99 -7.62 2.17 1.00
C THR A 99 -6.82 3.45 0.77
N ASP A 100 -5.83 3.69 1.60
CA ASP A 100 -5.07 4.94 1.56
C ASP A 100 -4.31 5.07 0.22
N ALA A 101 -3.75 3.98 -0.31
CA ALA A 101 -3.11 3.92 -1.62
C ALA A 101 -4.04 4.26 -2.79
N GLU A 102 -5.33 3.92 -2.72
CA GLU A 102 -6.31 4.29 -3.76
C GLU A 102 -6.52 5.81 -3.84
N MET A 103 -6.20 6.55 -2.79
CA MET A 103 -6.40 8.00 -2.75
C MET A 103 -5.21 8.83 -3.21
N THR A 104 -4.05 8.22 -3.42
CA THR A 104 -2.85 8.95 -3.83
C THR A 104 -3.04 9.65 -5.17
N GLU A 105 -3.44 8.93 -6.22
CA GLU A 105 -3.67 9.55 -7.53
C GLU A 105 -4.85 10.55 -7.53
N PRO A 106 -6.02 10.24 -6.94
CA PRO A 106 -7.11 11.22 -6.79
C PRO A 106 -6.70 12.52 -6.08
N VAL A 107 -5.91 12.43 -5.00
CA VAL A 107 -5.41 13.62 -4.28
C VAL A 107 -4.54 14.49 -5.20
N HIS A 108 -3.66 13.89 -6.00
CA HIS A 108 -2.83 14.66 -6.94
C HIS A 108 -3.68 15.28 -8.06
N HIS A 109 -4.73 14.62 -8.54
CA HIS A 109 -5.70 15.27 -9.45
C HIS A 109 -6.39 16.47 -8.82
N MET A 110 -6.83 16.35 -7.56
CA MET A 110 -7.46 17.47 -6.84
C MET A 110 -6.49 18.64 -6.67
N LEU A 111 -5.23 18.37 -6.33
CA LEU A 111 -4.18 19.39 -6.21
C LEU A 111 -3.89 20.06 -7.56
N ALA A 112 -3.73 19.27 -8.63
CA ALA A 112 -3.50 19.77 -9.99
C ALA A 112 -4.63 20.68 -10.48
N ALA A 113 -5.89 20.32 -10.21
CA ALA A 113 -7.04 21.13 -10.60
C ALA A 113 -7.07 22.53 -9.95
N ARG A 114 -6.28 22.75 -8.88
CA ARG A 114 -6.17 24.01 -8.15
C ARG A 114 -4.80 24.66 -8.31
N ASP A 115 -3.94 24.12 -9.18
CA ASP A 115 -2.56 24.59 -9.35
C ASP A 115 -1.73 24.51 -8.04
N LEU A 116 -1.95 23.46 -7.26
CA LEU A 116 -1.31 23.21 -5.96
C LEU A 116 -0.50 21.89 -5.95
N LEU A 117 -0.01 21.43 -7.11
CA LEU A 117 0.87 20.26 -7.14
C LEU A 117 2.19 20.59 -6.46
N PRO A 118 2.66 19.76 -5.50
CA PRO A 118 3.98 19.93 -4.94
C PRO A 118 5.05 19.30 -5.85
N ASP A 119 6.28 19.79 -5.77
CA ASP A 119 7.42 19.12 -6.40
C ASP A 119 7.74 17.77 -5.72
N GLU A 120 7.65 17.76 -4.39
CA GLU A 120 7.80 16.58 -3.54
C GLU A 120 6.60 16.40 -2.62
N HIS A 121 6.10 15.17 -2.54
CA HIS A 121 5.06 14.80 -1.59
C HIS A 121 5.61 13.72 -0.67
N PHE A 122 5.40 13.91 0.63
CA PHE A 122 5.86 13.02 1.70
C PHE A 122 4.71 12.17 2.29
N PRO A 123 4.14 11.22 1.54
CA PRO A 123 3.00 10.48 2.06
C PRO A 123 3.44 9.34 2.98
N ASP A 124 2.56 8.99 3.92
CA ASP A 124 2.70 7.79 4.74
C ASP A 124 2.85 6.53 3.87
N SER A 125 3.54 5.53 4.41
CA SER A 125 3.77 4.24 3.74
C SER A 125 2.51 3.52 3.22
N GLY A 126 1.34 3.81 3.80
CA GLY A 126 0.05 3.27 3.35
C GLY A 126 -0.50 3.88 2.05
N TYR A 127 0.01 5.06 1.65
CA TYR A 127 -0.38 5.78 0.43
C TYR A 127 0.54 5.48 -0.76
N ALA A 128 1.56 4.63 -0.60
CA ALA A 128 2.53 4.40 -1.66
C ALA A 128 2.64 2.94 -2.08
N SER A 129 2.81 2.74 -3.38
CA SER A 129 3.20 1.49 -4.01
C SER A 129 4.33 1.75 -5.02
N ALA A 130 5.01 0.70 -5.48
CA ALA A 130 6.05 0.86 -6.50
C ALA A 130 5.49 1.48 -7.79
N GLU A 131 4.28 1.08 -8.17
CA GLU A 131 3.56 1.61 -9.32
C GLU A 131 3.22 3.09 -9.12
N LEU A 132 2.74 3.48 -7.93
CA LEU A 132 2.42 4.88 -7.62
C LEU A 132 3.66 5.77 -7.62
N ILE A 133 4.81 5.31 -7.11
CA ILE A 133 6.06 6.09 -7.11
C ILE A 133 6.48 6.44 -8.54
N VAL A 134 6.43 5.47 -9.47
CA VAL A 134 6.77 5.70 -10.87
C VAL A 134 5.68 6.50 -11.59
N GLY A 135 4.42 6.17 -11.31
CA GLY A 135 3.24 6.78 -11.92
C GLY A 135 3.12 8.26 -11.59
N MET A 136 3.30 8.67 -10.33
CA MET A 136 3.14 10.07 -9.93
C MET A 136 4.17 10.98 -10.58
N ARG A 137 5.44 10.55 -10.64
CA ARG A 137 6.48 11.31 -11.34
C ARG A 137 6.20 11.43 -12.83
N LYS A 138 5.69 10.37 -13.47
CA LYS A 138 5.40 10.37 -14.90
C LYS A 138 4.16 11.21 -15.25
N ASN A 139 3.10 11.10 -14.45
CA ASN A 139 1.78 11.65 -14.78
C ASN A 139 1.59 13.08 -14.24
N PHE A 140 2.23 13.42 -13.12
CA PHE A 140 2.05 14.70 -12.42
C PHE A 140 3.35 15.47 -12.19
N GLY A 141 4.51 14.91 -12.53
CA GLY A 141 5.80 15.53 -12.23
C GLY A 141 6.21 15.47 -10.75
N VAL A 142 5.40 14.84 -9.89
CA VAL A 142 5.60 14.83 -8.43
C VAL A 142 6.53 13.69 -8.00
N THR A 143 7.51 14.01 -7.17
CA THR A 143 8.36 13.02 -6.51
C THR A 143 7.72 12.55 -5.21
N LEU A 144 7.39 11.25 -5.11
CA LEU A 144 6.95 10.67 -3.84
C LEU A 144 8.15 10.29 -2.98
N VAL A 145 8.28 10.93 -1.82
CA VAL A 145 9.29 10.62 -0.81
C VAL A 145 8.61 9.84 0.31
N ILE A 146 8.82 8.53 0.34
CA ILE A 146 8.09 7.63 1.24
C ILE A 146 9.01 7.02 2.29
N PRO A 147 8.54 6.86 3.54
CA PRO A 147 9.22 6.03 4.52
C PRO A 147 9.39 4.61 3.95
N VAL A 148 10.59 4.06 4.06
CA VAL A 148 10.88 2.71 3.56
C VAL A 148 9.95 1.73 4.28
N LEU A 149 9.07 1.08 3.51
CA LEU A 149 8.27 -0.04 3.98
C LEU A 149 9.22 -1.15 4.43
N MET A 150 9.50 -1.23 5.73
CA MET A 150 10.17 -2.38 6.31
C MET A 150 9.40 -3.63 5.87
N ASN A 151 10.12 -4.57 5.29
CA ASN A 151 9.57 -5.81 4.78
C ASN A 151 8.76 -6.49 5.89
N SER A 152 7.43 -6.44 5.82
CA SER A 152 6.55 -6.95 6.87
C SER A 152 6.23 -8.44 6.72
N SER A 153 6.87 -9.11 5.74
CA SER A 153 6.72 -10.54 5.55
C SER A 153 7.03 -11.27 6.86
N PRO A 154 6.29 -12.33 7.21
CA PRO A 154 6.56 -13.12 8.43
C PRO A 154 8.02 -13.58 8.55
N GLN A 155 8.70 -13.75 7.41
CA GLN A 155 10.10 -14.15 7.33
C GLN A 155 11.07 -12.99 7.64
N ALA A 156 10.71 -11.75 7.28
CA ALA A 156 11.45 -10.56 7.67
C ALA A 156 11.21 -10.16 9.14
N ARG A 157 9.98 -10.36 9.66
CA ARG A 157 9.66 -10.14 11.09
C ARG A 157 10.39 -11.09 12.05
N ALA A 158 10.81 -12.27 11.58
CA ALA A 158 11.50 -13.25 12.41
C ALA A 158 12.97 -12.88 12.68
N GLY A 159 13.55 -11.89 11.98
CA GLY A 159 14.96 -11.48 12.11
C GLY A 159 15.99 -12.56 11.70
N ALA A 160 15.55 -13.80 11.50
CA ALA A 160 16.37 -14.99 11.24
C ALA A 160 15.92 -15.77 9.99
N GLY A 161 15.00 -15.22 9.19
CA GLY A 161 14.45 -15.87 7.99
C GLY A 161 14.92 -15.23 6.69
N PHE A 162 15.08 -16.03 5.63
CA PHE A 162 15.36 -15.52 4.29
C PHE A 162 14.12 -14.82 3.72
N ASP A 163 14.20 -13.50 3.65
CA ASP A 163 13.19 -12.65 3.05
C ASP A 163 13.33 -12.60 1.52
N ARG A 164 12.60 -11.74 0.80
CA ARG A 164 12.71 -11.65 -0.67
C ARG A 164 14.06 -11.11 -1.14
N THR A 165 14.69 -10.23 -0.37
CA THR A 165 15.95 -9.57 -0.74
C THR A 165 17.13 -10.54 -0.76
N ALA A 166 17.02 -11.64 -0.02
CA ALA A 166 18.00 -12.73 -0.01
C ALA A 166 18.00 -13.55 -1.33
N PHE A 167 17.05 -13.34 -2.24
CA PHE A 167 16.96 -14.05 -3.51
C PHE A 167 17.37 -13.14 -4.67
N ALA A 168 18.33 -13.59 -5.48
CA ALA A 168 18.71 -12.90 -6.70
C ALA A 168 17.71 -13.23 -7.81
N ILE A 169 17.07 -12.20 -8.39
CA ILE A 169 16.08 -12.38 -9.46
C ILE A 169 16.69 -11.92 -10.78
N ASP A 170 17.00 -12.87 -11.66
CA ASP A 170 17.42 -12.64 -13.04
C ASP A 170 16.16 -12.54 -13.93
N TRP A 171 15.83 -11.32 -14.32
CA TRP A 171 14.65 -11.03 -15.14
C TRP A 171 14.84 -11.43 -16.60
N ASP A 172 16.08 -11.42 -17.10
CA ASP A 172 16.39 -11.72 -18.49
C ASP A 172 16.28 -13.23 -18.73
N LYS A 173 16.77 -14.03 -17.77
CA LYS A 173 16.63 -15.50 -17.78
C LYS A 173 15.32 -16.00 -17.17
N ARG A 174 14.47 -15.11 -16.63
CA ARG A 174 13.22 -15.44 -15.94
C ARG A 174 13.43 -16.50 -14.85
N GLN A 175 14.44 -16.28 -14.01
CA GLN A 175 14.86 -17.23 -13.00
C GLN A 175 15.23 -16.51 -11.69
N ALA A 176 14.93 -17.12 -10.55
CA ALA A 176 15.41 -16.64 -9.26
C ALA A 176 16.37 -17.65 -8.63
N THR A 177 17.41 -17.15 -7.97
CA THR A 177 18.41 -17.94 -7.26
C THR A 177 18.28 -17.70 -5.77
N CYS A 178 18.20 -18.77 -5.00
CA CYS A 178 18.13 -18.69 -3.54
C CYS A 178 19.51 -18.42 -2.91
N PRO A 179 19.59 -18.05 -1.62
CA PRO A 179 20.86 -17.82 -0.91
C PRO A 179 21.84 -18.99 -0.95
N ARG A 180 21.35 -20.21 -1.19
CA ARG A 180 22.17 -21.42 -1.34
C ARG A 180 22.67 -21.69 -2.76
N GLY A 181 22.24 -20.90 -3.74
CA GLY A 181 22.62 -21.06 -5.14
C GLY A 181 21.64 -21.87 -6.00
N ASP A 182 20.63 -22.52 -5.40
CA ASP A 182 19.61 -23.26 -6.17
C ASP A 182 18.67 -22.30 -6.93
N THR A 183 18.26 -22.71 -8.13
CA THR A 183 17.41 -21.90 -9.01
C THR A 183 15.93 -22.30 -8.96
N SER A 184 15.06 -21.35 -9.26
CA SER A 184 13.62 -21.56 -9.38
C SER A 184 13.27 -22.51 -10.53
N THR A 185 12.23 -23.32 -10.34
CA THR A 185 11.74 -24.28 -11.34
C THR A 185 10.50 -23.76 -12.09
N TRP A 186 9.92 -22.66 -11.63
CA TRP A 186 8.70 -22.12 -12.22
C TRP A 186 8.65 -20.60 -12.10
N TRP A 187 8.25 -19.96 -13.20
CA TRP A 187 8.13 -18.52 -13.35
C TRP A 187 6.92 -18.23 -14.22
N SER A 188 5.89 -17.58 -13.68
CA SER A 188 4.76 -17.14 -14.50
C SER A 188 4.23 -15.79 -14.06
N PRO A 189 3.71 -14.99 -15.00
CA PRO A 189 2.75 -13.94 -14.68
C PRO A 189 1.55 -14.56 -13.95
N ALA A 190 1.05 -13.85 -12.96
CA ALA A 190 -0.17 -14.17 -12.25
C ALA A 190 -0.78 -12.86 -11.72
N THR A 191 -2.08 -12.90 -11.43
CA THR A 191 -2.79 -11.74 -10.87
C THR A 191 -3.30 -12.07 -9.47
N PRO A 192 -2.41 -12.31 -8.48
CA PRO A 192 -2.84 -12.63 -7.13
C PRO A 192 -3.64 -11.46 -6.54
N ARG A 193 -4.92 -11.70 -6.21
CA ARG A 193 -5.83 -10.72 -5.59
C ARG A 193 -5.99 -9.42 -6.40
N GLY A 194 -5.88 -9.50 -7.73
CA GLY A 194 -6.09 -8.34 -8.62
C GLY A 194 -4.83 -7.52 -8.94
N THR A 195 -3.68 -7.83 -8.35
CA THR A 195 -2.41 -7.14 -8.64
C THR A 195 -1.57 -7.98 -9.60
N GLU A 196 -1.09 -7.40 -10.70
CA GLU A 196 -0.16 -8.10 -11.59
C GLU A 196 1.17 -8.39 -10.88
N ALA A 197 1.56 -9.65 -10.87
CA ALA A 197 2.81 -10.10 -10.28
C ALA A 197 3.41 -11.24 -11.11
N ILE A 198 4.74 -11.36 -11.06
CA ILE A 198 5.42 -12.59 -11.41
C ILE A 198 5.47 -13.46 -10.15
N VAL A 199 4.89 -14.65 -10.22
CA VAL A 199 5.02 -15.65 -9.18
C VAL A 199 6.13 -16.62 -9.58
N ILE A 200 7.08 -16.78 -8.66
CA ILE A 200 8.28 -17.60 -8.83
C ILE A 200 8.23 -18.72 -7.81
N LYS A 201 8.37 -19.98 -8.23
CA LYS A 201 8.36 -21.13 -7.31
C LYS A 201 9.65 -21.92 -7.42
N PHE A 202 10.14 -22.34 -6.26
CA PHE A 202 11.24 -23.28 -6.14
C PHE A 202 10.71 -24.71 -6.05
N GLY A 203 11.44 -25.64 -6.66
CA GLY A 203 11.08 -27.05 -6.69
C GLY A 203 10.96 -27.63 -5.28
N LYS A 204 9.92 -28.45 -5.06
CA LYS A 204 9.76 -29.18 -3.79
C LYS A 204 10.96 -30.09 -3.54
N GLU A 205 11.46 -30.73 -4.58
CA GLU A 205 12.56 -31.70 -4.50
C GLU A 205 13.85 -31.05 -3.99
N THR A 206 14.09 -29.78 -4.33
CA THR A 206 15.24 -29.00 -3.85
C THR A 206 14.99 -28.40 -2.47
N CYS A 207 13.79 -27.88 -2.23
CA CYS A 207 13.49 -27.21 -0.96
C CYS A 207 13.22 -28.16 0.21
N ARG A 208 12.74 -29.39 -0.03
CA ARG A 208 12.35 -30.35 1.03
C ARG A 208 13.56 -30.89 1.81
N PRO A 209 14.68 -31.29 1.19
CA PRO A 209 15.89 -31.71 1.92
C PRO A 209 16.75 -30.54 2.40
N CYS A 210 16.35 -29.28 2.14
CA CYS A 210 17.17 -28.12 2.46
C CYS A 210 17.29 -27.90 3.98
N THR A 211 18.53 -27.85 4.47
CA THR A 211 18.85 -27.69 5.91
C THR A 211 18.39 -26.36 6.51
N VAL A 212 18.25 -25.32 5.68
CA VAL A 212 17.78 -23.98 6.08
C VAL A 212 16.31 -23.74 5.71
N ARG A 213 15.56 -24.81 5.41
CA ARG A 213 14.17 -24.71 4.99
C ARG A 213 13.30 -23.96 5.98
N ASP A 214 13.49 -24.17 7.28
CA ASP A 214 12.68 -23.54 8.32
C ASP A 214 12.87 -22.01 8.37
N GLN A 215 14.05 -21.53 7.98
CA GLN A 215 14.33 -20.10 7.77
C GLN A 215 13.79 -19.59 6.43
N CYS A 216 13.57 -20.48 5.47
CA CYS A 216 13.22 -20.14 4.09
C CYS A 216 11.71 -20.25 3.79
N THR A 217 10.94 -21.22 4.29
CA THR A 217 9.51 -21.35 3.98
C THR A 217 8.77 -22.13 5.06
N ARG A 218 7.54 -21.70 5.40
CA ARG A 218 6.64 -22.41 6.32
C ARG A 218 5.72 -23.40 5.62
N SER A 219 5.84 -23.54 4.29
CA SER A 219 5.01 -24.47 3.52
C SER A 219 5.33 -25.92 3.94
N LYS A 220 4.30 -26.67 4.31
CA LYS A 220 4.46 -28.10 4.66
C LYS A 220 4.57 -29.00 3.43
N THR A 221 4.05 -28.56 2.28
CA THR A 221 3.84 -29.41 1.09
C THR A 221 4.62 -28.95 -0.15
N GLY A 222 4.98 -27.68 -0.25
CA GLY A 222 5.64 -27.09 -1.44
C GLY A 222 6.97 -26.39 -1.14
N GLY A 223 7.67 -25.95 -2.18
CA GLY A 223 8.87 -25.11 -2.05
C GLY A 223 8.57 -23.66 -1.66
N ARG A 224 9.61 -22.82 -1.60
CA ARG A 224 9.44 -21.37 -1.44
C ARG A 224 8.75 -20.79 -2.68
N ALA A 225 7.82 -19.87 -2.47
CA ALA A 225 7.23 -19.06 -3.53
C ALA A 225 7.53 -17.58 -3.26
N LEU A 226 7.84 -16.83 -4.31
CA LEU A 226 8.06 -15.39 -4.29
C LEU A 226 7.05 -14.72 -5.22
N SER A 227 6.61 -13.53 -4.86
CA SER A 227 5.88 -12.63 -5.76
C SER A 227 6.73 -11.40 -6.02
N ALA A 228 6.96 -11.08 -7.30
CA ALA A 228 7.73 -9.95 -7.75
C ALA A 228 6.90 -9.07 -8.69
N THR A 229 6.99 -7.76 -8.54
CA THR A 229 6.31 -6.82 -9.44
C THR A 229 6.93 -6.87 -10.84
N PRO A 230 6.16 -6.92 -11.94
CA PRO A 230 6.69 -7.00 -13.29
C PRO A 230 7.64 -5.83 -13.63
N ARG A 231 8.66 -6.09 -14.45
CA ARG A 231 9.74 -5.13 -14.78
C ARG A 231 9.23 -3.82 -15.41
N ALA A 232 8.10 -3.84 -16.12
CA ALA A 232 7.51 -2.62 -16.70
C ALA A 232 7.13 -1.57 -15.64
N ALA A 233 6.88 -1.98 -14.39
CA ALA A 233 6.60 -1.08 -13.27
C ALA A 233 7.86 -0.61 -12.50
N ARG A 234 9.05 -1.12 -12.83
CA ARG A 234 10.33 -0.67 -12.25
C ARG A 234 11.07 0.18 -13.28
N SER A 235 10.91 1.51 -13.23
CA SER A 235 11.84 2.37 -13.96
C SER A 235 13.28 2.15 -13.47
N PRO A 236 14.28 2.11 -14.37
CA PRO A 236 15.68 2.14 -13.95
C PRO A 236 15.94 3.44 -13.18
N ARG A 237 16.73 3.37 -12.10
CA ARG A 237 17.24 4.58 -11.43
C ARG A 237 17.94 5.44 -12.49
N PRO A 238 17.61 6.73 -12.64
CA PRO A 238 18.50 7.63 -13.36
C PRO A 238 19.84 7.67 -12.60
N GLY A 239 20.93 7.47 -13.33
CA GLY A 239 22.29 7.62 -12.79
C GLY A 239 22.52 9.06 -12.33
N PRO A 240 23.51 9.31 -11.47
CA PRO A 240 23.85 10.66 -11.04
C PRO A 240 24.17 11.53 -12.27
N PRO A 241 23.77 12.81 -12.28
CA PRO A 241 24.09 13.72 -13.38
C PRO A 241 25.62 13.83 -13.53
N PRO A 242 26.13 13.99 -14.77
CA PRO A 242 27.55 14.15 -14.99
C PRO A 242 28.04 15.42 -14.27
N ALA A 243 29.15 15.29 -13.53
CA ALA A 243 29.83 16.42 -12.93
C ALA A 243 30.23 17.41 -14.03
N GLY A 244 29.61 18.58 -14.03
CA GLY A 244 29.88 19.65 -14.98
C GLY A 244 31.33 20.13 -14.88
N ARG A 245 31.91 20.40 -16.05
CA ARG A 245 33.15 21.18 -16.22
C ARG A 245 32.80 22.63 -16.49
#